data_AF-A0A3A4V5Y6-F1
#
_entry.id   AF-A0A3A4V5Y6-F1
#
_cell.length_a   1.000
_cell.length_b   1.000
_cell.length_c   1.000
_cell.angle_alpha   90.00
_cell.angle_beta   90.00
_cell.angle_gamma   90.00
#
_symmetry.space_group_name_H-M   'P 1'
#
loop_
_entity.id
_entity.type
_entity.pdbx_description
1 polymer ?
#
loop_
_entity_poly.entity_id
_entity_poly.type
_entity_poly.pdbx_seq_one_letter_code
_entity_poly.pdbx_strand_id
1 'polypeptide(L)'
;MAKLAQSNYKTLLVEIKNRIRTAQYEALRVVNKELISLYWDIGRIIIERQKGQPWGRSVVESLAKDLQDEFPGIKGFSVRNIWNMRNFYVAYSDNKKLQPLVAEISWSHNIVIRLFLPCQKN
;
A
#
# COMPACT_ATOMS: atom_id res chain seq x y z
N MET A 1 42.82 25.66 -14.26
CA MET A 1 41.82 26.21 -13.32
C MET A 1 40.37 25.91 -13.73
N ALA A 2 39.90 26.30 -14.92
CA ALA A 2 38.49 26.11 -15.33
C ALA A 2 37.98 24.64 -15.35
N LYS A 3 38.84 23.67 -15.70
CA LYS A 3 38.50 22.24 -15.77
C LYS A 3 38.26 21.60 -14.39
N LEU A 4 38.94 22.10 -13.35
CA LEU A 4 38.77 21.68 -11.94
C LEU A 4 37.47 22.23 -11.35
N ALA A 5 37.09 23.48 -11.66
CA ALA A 5 35.81 24.04 -11.26
C ALA A 5 34.63 23.26 -11.89
N GLN A 6 34.76 22.88 -13.16
CA GLN A 6 33.76 22.08 -13.86
C GLN A 6 33.63 20.65 -13.31
N SER A 7 34.72 20.01 -12.87
CA SER A 7 34.66 18.69 -12.22
C SER A 7 34.02 18.78 -10.84
N ASN A 8 34.38 19.79 -10.05
CA ASN A 8 33.83 19.99 -8.71
C ASN A 8 32.31 20.26 -8.77
N TYR A 9 31.85 21.05 -9.74
CA TYR A 9 30.43 21.26 -9.97
C TYR A 9 29.70 19.96 -10.35
N LYS A 10 30.28 19.11 -11.21
CA LYS A 10 29.68 17.83 -11.58
C LYS A 10 29.56 16.90 -10.37
N THR A 11 30.58 16.85 -9.52
CA THR A 11 30.55 16.06 -8.28
C THR A 11 29.46 16.57 -7.33
N LEU A 12 29.41 17.89 -7.10
CA LEU A 12 28.37 18.53 -6.28
C LEU A 12 26.96 18.21 -6.82
N LEU A 13 26.77 18.30 -8.14
CA LEU A 13 25.48 18.02 -8.77
C LEU A 13 25.07 16.55 -8.57
N VAL A 14 26.00 15.60 -8.67
CA VAL A 14 25.74 14.18 -8.41
C VAL A 14 25.38 13.95 -6.94
N GLU A 15 26.13 14.57 -6.02
CA GLU A 15 25.89 14.47 -4.59
C GLU A 15 24.49 14.99 -4.21
N ILE A 16 24.11 16.18 -4.69
CA ILE A 16 22.78 16.76 -4.44
C ILE A 16 21.68 15.89 -5.04
N LYS A 17 21.85 15.41 -6.29
CA LYS A 17 20.87 14.51 -6.92
C LYS A 17 20.68 13.22 -6.13
N ASN A 18 21.77 12.64 -5.62
CA ASN A 18 21.70 11.44 -4.80
C ASN A 18 20.98 11.73 -3.48
N ARG A 19 21.29 12.84 -2.82
CA ARG A 19 20.61 13.23 -1.57
C ARG A 19 19.11 13.42 -1.77
N ILE A 20 18.69 14.07 -2.87
CA ILE A 20 17.28 14.25 -3.23
C ILE A 20 16.61 12.89 -3.43
N ARG A 21 17.22 11.99 -4.21
CA ARG A 21 16.66 10.66 -4.47
C ARG A 21 16.52 9.83 -3.20
N THR A 22 17.53 9.84 -2.33
CA THR A 22 17.47 9.15 -1.04
C THR A 22 16.35 9.71 -0.17
N ALA A 23 16.21 11.03 -0.07
CA ALA A 23 15.15 11.64 0.72
C ALA A 23 13.75 11.29 0.18
N GLN A 24 13.56 11.30 -1.14
CA GLN A 24 12.31 10.88 -1.78
C GLN A 24 12.00 9.40 -1.51
N TYR A 25 13.00 8.53 -1.60
CA TYR A 25 12.83 7.11 -1.33
C TYR A 25 12.42 6.83 0.12
N GLU A 26 13.07 7.46 1.09
CA GLU A 26 12.71 7.30 2.51
C GLU A 26 11.28 7.81 2.78
N ALA A 27 10.90 8.95 2.20
CA ALA A 27 9.53 9.46 2.31
C ALA A 27 8.51 8.47 1.73
N LEU A 28 8.79 7.91 0.54
CA LEU A 28 7.92 6.90 -0.08
C LEU A 28 7.85 5.61 0.73
N ARG A 29 8.93 5.20 1.40
CA ARG A 29 8.93 4.00 2.26
C ARG A 29 8.01 4.18 3.47
N VAL A 30 8.07 5.34 4.12
CA VAL A 30 7.18 5.68 5.25
C VAL A 30 5.73 5.73 4.78
N VAL A 31 5.45 6.42 3.66
CA VAL A 31 4.09 6.49 3.09
C VAL A 31 3.56 5.11 2.72
N ASN A 32 4.39 4.24 2.12
CA ASN A 32 3.98 2.88 1.79
C ASN A 32 3.61 2.08 3.04
N LYS A 33 4.41 2.19 4.10
CA LYS A 33 4.13 1.51 5.37
C LYS A 33 2.78 1.92 5.96
N GLU A 34 2.51 3.21 6.03
CA GLU A 34 1.22 3.72 6.52
C GLU A 34 0.06 3.32 5.62
N LEU A 35 0.25 3.34 4.30
CA LEU A 35 -0.77 2.93 3.34
C LEU A 35 -1.12 1.44 3.47
N ILE A 36 -0.11 0.57 3.64
CA ILE A 36 -0.32 -0.87 3.85
C ILE A 36 -1.02 -1.12 5.19
N SER A 37 -0.68 -0.36 6.24
CA SER A 37 -1.38 -0.43 7.54
C SER A 37 -2.85 -0.03 7.40
N LEU A 38 -3.15 1.07 6.71
CA LEU A 38 -4.53 1.49 6.43
C LEU A 38 -5.31 0.40 5.68
N TYR A 39 -4.72 -0.19 4.65
CA TYR A 39 -5.37 -1.25 3.87
C TYR A 39 -5.59 -2.52 4.69
N TRP A 40 -4.67 -2.84 5.58
CA TRP A 40 -4.85 -3.91 6.56
C TRP A 40 -6.04 -3.64 7.47
N ASP A 41 -6.13 -2.44 8.04
CA ASP A 41 -7.19 -2.05 8.97
C ASP A 41 -8.56 -2.06 8.30
N ILE A 42 -8.68 -1.52 7.09
CA ILE A 42 -9.92 -1.58 6.29
C ILE A 42 -10.32 -3.04 6.05
N GLY A 43 -9.37 -3.90 5.68
CA GLY A 43 -9.62 -5.32 5.49
C GLY A 43 -10.13 -6.01 6.76
N ARG A 44 -9.53 -5.70 7.92
CA ARG A 44 -9.97 -6.18 9.24
C ARG A 44 -11.41 -5.78 9.52
N ILE A 45 -11.72 -4.49 9.38
CA ILE A 45 -13.04 -3.91 9.67
C ILE A 45 -14.12 -4.61 8.82
N ILE A 46 -13.85 -4.84 7.53
CA ILE A 46 -14.80 -5.52 6.63
C ILE A 46 -15.06 -6.96 7.10
N ILE A 47 -14.01 -7.70 7.46
CA ILE A 47 -14.15 -9.10 7.93
C ILE A 47 -14.90 -9.16 9.26
N GLU A 48 -14.62 -8.27 10.19
CA GLU A 48 -15.30 -8.21 11.49
C GLU A 48 -16.79 -7.91 11.31
N ARG A 49 -17.14 -6.94 10.46
CA ARG A 49 -18.54 -6.61 10.14
C ARG A 49 -19.27 -7.77 9.44
N GLN A 50 -18.57 -8.51 8.57
CA GLN A 50 -19.11 -9.69 7.91
C GLN A 50 -19.49 -10.84 8.85
N LYS A 51 -18.88 -10.93 10.04
CA LYS A 51 -19.24 -11.95 11.04
C LYS A 51 -20.62 -11.72 11.67
N GLY A 52 -21.07 -10.46 11.74
CA GLY A 52 -22.37 -10.09 12.33
C GLY A 52 -23.51 -10.00 11.31
N GLN A 53 -23.20 -9.63 10.05
CA GLN A 53 -24.14 -9.55 8.94
C GLN A 53 -23.42 -9.90 7.65
N PRO A 54 -23.97 -10.76 6.76
CA PRO A 54 -23.34 -11.06 5.48
C PRO A 54 -23.34 -9.81 4.58
N TRP A 55 -22.25 -9.04 4.62
CA TRP A 55 -22.05 -7.93 3.70
C TRP A 55 -21.76 -8.48 2.30
N GLY A 56 -22.78 -8.41 1.46
CA GLY A 56 -22.72 -8.75 0.06
C GLY A 56 -22.03 -7.67 -0.78
N ARG A 57 -22.07 -7.88 -2.09
CA ARG A 57 -21.46 -7.01 -3.10
C ARG A 57 -21.99 -5.57 -3.07
N SER A 58 -23.30 -5.39 -2.83
CA SER A 58 -23.96 -4.07 -2.82
C SER A 58 -23.47 -3.14 -1.71
N VAL A 59 -23.14 -3.68 -0.53
CA VAL A 59 -22.63 -2.90 0.60
C VAL A 59 -21.23 -2.38 0.28
N VAL A 60 -20.37 -3.22 -0.30
CA VAL A 60 -19.01 -2.81 -0.70
C VAL A 60 -19.05 -1.82 -1.84
N GLU A 61 -19.99 -1.94 -2.77
CA GLU A 61 -20.20 -0.97 -3.86
C GLU A 61 -20.61 0.39 -3.34
N SER A 62 -21.53 0.44 -2.38
CA SER A 62 -21.96 1.70 -1.73
C SER A 62 -20.81 2.33 -0.94
N LEU A 63 -20.12 1.54 -0.11
CA LEU A 63 -18.95 2.01 0.65
C LEU A 63 -17.85 2.57 -0.26
N ALA A 64 -17.55 1.90 -1.37
CA ALA A 64 -16.53 2.38 -2.31
C ALA A 64 -16.91 3.73 -2.93
N LYS A 65 -18.20 3.92 -3.23
CA LYS A 65 -18.71 5.17 -3.76
C LYS A 65 -18.60 6.27 -2.71
N ASP A 66 -19.12 6.04 -1.51
CA ASP A 66 -19.10 7.01 -0.41
C ASP A 66 -17.66 7.44 -0.07
N LEU A 67 -16.72 6.50 -0.06
CA LEU A 67 -15.30 6.80 0.18
C LEU A 67 -14.66 7.60 -0.97
N GLN A 68 -15.07 7.39 -2.22
CA GLN A 68 -14.55 8.18 -3.35
C GLN A 68 -15.13 9.59 -3.38
N ASP A 69 -16.40 9.73 -2.99
CA ASP A 69 -17.08 11.02 -2.91
C ASP A 69 -16.52 11.87 -1.75
N GLU A 70 -16.22 11.25 -0.61
CA GLU A 70 -15.61 11.92 0.56
C GLU A 70 -14.13 12.29 0.33
N PHE A 71 -13.38 11.46 -0.40
CA PHE A 71 -11.95 11.64 -0.64
C PHE A 71 -11.61 11.85 -2.12
N PRO A 72 -12.06 12.96 -2.75
CA PRO A 72 -11.85 13.20 -4.16
C PRO A 72 -10.36 13.32 -4.49
N GLY A 73 -9.94 12.65 -5.56
CA GLY A 73 -8.54 12.63 -6.02
C GLY A 73 -7.63 11.61 -5.31
N ILE A 74 -8.09 10.99 -4.22
CA ILE A 74 -7.36 9.90 -3.57
C ILE A 74 -7.69 8.58 -4.30
N LYS A 75 -6.65 7.96 -4.88
CA LYS A 75 -6.77 6.65 -5.53
C LYS A 75 -6.68 5.55 -4.48
N GLY A 76 -7.37 4.44 -4.72
CA GLY A 76 -7.28 3.25 -3.86
C GLY A 76 -8.59 2.81 -3.22
N PHE A 77 -9.68 3.57 -3.34
CA PHE A 77 -10.99 3.19 -2.77
C PHE A 77 -11.98 2.65 -3.81
N SER A 78 -11.47 2.04 -4.89
CA SER A 78 -12.35 1.31 -5.83
C SER A 78 -12.92 0.05 -5.18
N VAL A 79 -14.12 -0.36 -5.62
CA VAL A 79 -14.77 -1.60 -5.18
C VAL A 79 -13.79 -2.78 -5.20
N ARG A 80 -13.06 -2.92 -6.33
CA ARG A 80 -12.05 -3.96 -6.50
C ARG A 80 -10.92 -3.84 -5.46
N ASN A 81 -10.47 -2.63 -5.15
CA ASN A 81 -9.38 -2.46 -4.20
C ASN A 81 -9.85 -2.71 -2.76
N ILE A 82 -11.08 -2.36 -2.41
CA ILE A 82 -11.66 -2.70 -1.10
C ILE A 82 -11.75 -4.23 -0.92
N TRP A 83 -12.15 -4.97 -1.97
CA TRP A 83 -12.07 -6.44 -1.96
C TRP A 83 -10.63 -6.95 -1.83
N ASN A 84 -9.66 -6.29 -2.47
CA ASN A 84 -8.25 -6.62 -2.28
C ASN A 84 -7.79 -6.39 -0.84
N MET A 85 -8.19 -5.30 -0.19
CA MET A 85 -7.87 -5.01 1.22
C MET A 85 -8.43 -6.09 2.15
N ARG A 86 -9.70 -6.46 1.97
CA ARG A 86 -10.32 -7.59 2.67
C ARG A 86 -9.52 -8.88 2.49
N ASN A 87 -9.25 -9.25 1.26
CA ASN A 87 -8.55 -10.51 0.96
C ASN A 87 -7.08 -10.48 1.41
N PHE A 88 -6.46 -9.30 1.41
CA PHE A 88 -5.13 -9.07 1.96
C PHE A 88 -5.12 -9.35 3.47
N TYR A 89 -6.06 -8.78 4.22
CA TYR A 89 -6.19 -9.07 5.65
C TYR A 89 -6.36 -10.57 5.90
N VAL A 90 -7.30 -11.23 5.19
CA VAL A 90 -7.55 -12.68 5.33
C VAL A 90 -6.30 -13.52 5.02
N ALA A 91 -5.54 -13.16 3.99
CA ALA A 91 -4.38 -13.95 3.55
C ALA A 91 -3.21 -13.90 4.55
N TYR A 92 -3.10 -12.82 5.32
CA TYR A 92 -1.94 -12.58 6.16
C TYR A 92 -2.27 -12.52 7.67
N SER A 93 -3.55 -12.46 8.06
CA SER A 93 -3.98 -12.31 9.47
C SER A 93 -3.38 -13.37 10.39
N ASP A 94 -3.26 -14.58 9.88
CA ASP A 94 -2.86 -15.76 10.66
C ASP A 94 -1.34 -15.87 10.80
N ASN A 95 -0.58 -15.08 10.03
CA ASN A 95 0.88 -15.11 10.03
C ASN A 95 1.49 -13.78 10.48
N LYS A 96 1.67 -13.65 11.80
CA LYS A 96 2.25 -12.45 12.44
C LYS A 96 3.64 -12.06 11.91
N LYS A 97 4.41 -12.99 11.34
CA LYS A 97 5.72 -12.69 10.75
C LYS A 97 5.61 -11.99 9.40
N LEU A 98 4.54 -12.24 8.64
CA LEU A 98 4.33 -11.63 7.32
C LEU A 98 3.82 -10.20 7.41
N GLN A 99 3.11 -9.84 8.49
CA GLN A 99 2.56 -8.49 8.71
C GLN A 99 3.59 -7.34 8.57
N PRO A 100 4.79 -7.40 9.20
CA PRO A 100 5.80 -6.37 8.96
C PRO A 100 6.40 -6.45 7.55
N LEU A 101 6.53 -7.65 6.97
CA LEU A 101 7.18 -7.84 5.67
C LEU A 101 6.35 -7.31 4.50
N VAL A 102 5.03 -7.43 4.56
CA VAL A 102 4.13 -6.90 3.52
C VAL A 102 4.16 -5.38 3.43
N ALA A 103 4.55 -4.69 4.51
CA ALA A 103 4.69 -3.24 4.56
C ALA A 103 6.00 -2.74 3.91
N GLU A 104 7.00 -3.62 3.75
CA GLU A 104 8.29 -3.30 3.10
C GLU A 104 8.21 -3.39 1.57
N ILE A 105 7.13 -3.96 1.02
CA ILE A 105 6.91 -4.08 -0.43
C ILE A 105 5.71 -3.24 -0.87
N SER A 106 5.67 -2.86 -2.15
CA SER A 106 4.59 -2.03 -2.66
C SER A 106 3.25 -2.78 -2.71
N TRP A 107 2.15 -2.04 -2.61
CA TRP A 107 0.79 -2.58 -2.68
C TRP A 107 0.52 -3.47 -3.90
N SER A 108 1.05 -3.10 -5.08
CA SER A 108 0.89 -3.92 -6.29
C SER A 108 1.53 -5.29 -6.16
N HIS A 109 2.70 -5.40 -5.51
CA HIS A 109 3.33 -6.69 -5.25
C HIS A 109 2.49 -7.53 -4.29
N ASN A 110 1.94 -6.91 -3.23
CA ASN A 110 1.03 -7.61 -2.30
C ASN A 110 -0.20 -8.19 -3.00
N ILE A 111 -0.81 -7.46 -3.94
CA ILE A 111 -1.92 -7.96 -4.75
C ILE A 111 -1.49 -9.19 -5.57
N VAL A 112 -0.32 -9.13 -6.21
CA VAL A 112 0.18 -10.22 -7.05
C VAL A 112 0.51 -11.45 -6.22
N ILE A 113 1.25 -11.31 -5.12
CA ILE A 113 1.62 -12.42 -4.22
C ILE A 113 0.36 -13.12 -3.72
N ARG A 114 -0.67 -12.37 -3.32
CA ARG A 114 -1.96 -12.92 -2.91
C ARG A 114 -2.62 -13.77 -3.99
N LEU A 115 -2.49 -13.43 -5.27
CA LEU A 115 -3.05 -14.23 -6.37
C LEU A 115 -2.37 -15.60 -6.48
N PHE A 116 -1.11 -15.72 -6.06
CA PHE A 116 -0.33 -16.96 -6.08
C PHE A 116 -0.40 -17.75 -4.78
N LEU A 117 -0.80 -17.14 -3.67
CA LEU A 117 -1.01 -17.87 -2.43
C LEU A 117 -2.33 -18.65 -2.53
N PRO A 118 -2.31 -19.99 -2.47
CA PRO A 118 -3.55 -20.75 -2.41
C PRO A 118 -4.31 -20.29 -1.17
N CYS A 119 -5.60 -20.00 -1.36
CA CYS A 119 -6.54 -19.80 -0.26
C CYS A 119 -6.36 -21.00 0.69
N GLN A 120 -5.69 -20.79 1.83
CA GLN A 120 -5.62 -21.81 2.86
C GLN A 120 -7.02 -21.90 3.46
N LYS A 121 -7.84 -22.74 2.82
CA LYS A 121 -9.10 -23.19 3.37
C LYS A 121 -8.76 -24.00 4.62
N ASN A 122 -8.97 -23.41 5.79
CA ASN A 122 -9.36 -24.16 6.97
C ASN A 122 -10.87 -24.37 6.91
#